data_AF-A0A3A6RLW4-F1
#
_entry.id   AF-A0A3A6RLW4-F1
#
_cell.length_a   1.000
_cell.length_b   1.000
_cell.length_c   1.000
_cell.angle_alpha   90.00
_cell.angle_beta   90.00
_cell.angle_gamma   90.00
#
_symmetry.space_group_name_H-M   'P 1'
#
loop_
_entity.id
_entity.type
_entity.pdbx_description
1 polymer ?
#
loop_
_entity_poly.entity_id
_entity_poly.type
_entity_poly.pdbx_seq_one_letter_code
_entity_poly.pdbx_strand_id
1 'polypeptide(L)'
;MGFLVTITSTLTGMRDRAAMVSCAYELQHFLNIATDVEISGVQMMCPPTLSRSGQWTLEDLIQITCFEGLYTDETAVVYRTSQDVYKIGELDLRKKKTSRVWFSKKRVENHRPRISESPPKPDPHRMYAPLYMKSESALK
;
A
#
# COMPACT_ATOMS: atom_id res chain seq x y z
N MET A 1 5.39 5.07 -9.41
CA MET A 1 3.95 4.92 -9.12
C MET A 1 3.80 4.82 -7.63
N GLY A 2 3.10 5.76 -7.00
CA GLY A 2 2.81 5.70 -5.56
C GLY A 2 1.52 4.94 -5.28
N PHE A 3 1.43 4.35 -4.10
CA PHE A 3 0.27 3.61 -3.62
C PHE A 3 -0.18 4.17 -2.28
N LEU A 4 -1.49 4.27 -2.11
CA LEU A 4 -2.12 4.56 -0.83
C LEU A 4 -2.74 3.26 -0.30
N VAL A 5 -2.33 2.86 0.89
CA VAL A 5 -2.81 1.65 1.54
C VAL A 5 -3.66 2.06 2.73
N THR A 6 -4.96 1.73 2.70
CA THR A 6 -5.87 2.04 3.81
C THR A 6 -5.79 0.94 4.85
N ILE A 7 -5.62 1.34 6.10
CA ILE A 7 -5.23 0.45 7.19
C ILE A 7 -6.13 0.65 8.40
N THR A 8 -6.57 -0.44 8.99
CA THR A 8 -7.28 -0.48 10.27
C THR A 8 -6.41 -1.16 11.31
N SER A 9 -6.23 -0.54 12.47
CA SER A 9 -5.54 -1.16 13.61
C SER A 9 -6.38 -2.30 14.16
N THR A 10 -5.82 -3.51 14.27
CA THR A 10 -6.53 -4.64 14.90
C THR A 10 -6.56 -4.52 16.43
N LEU A 11 -5.63 -3.76 17.02
CA LEU A 11 -5.53 -3.56 18.47
C LEU A 11 -6.54 -2.53 18.99
N THR A 12 -6.77 -1.47 18.23
CA THR A 12 -7.60 -0.32 18.65
C THR A 12 -8.86 -0.13 17.82
N GLY A 13 -8.98 -0.82 16.68
CA GLY A 13 -10.09 -0.66 15.74
C GLY A 13 -10.08 0.67 14.96
N MET A 14 -9.06 1.52 15.13
CA MET A 14 -8.98 2.82 14.44
C MET A 14 -8.78 2.64 12.93
N ARG A 15 -9.60 3.33 12.12
CA ARG A 15 -9.69 3.17 10.66
C ARG A 15 -9.11 4.34 9.83
N ASP A 16 -8.83 5.48 10.45
CA ASP A 16 -8.36 6.70 9.76
C ASP A 16 -6.83 6.69 9.54
N ARG A 17 -6.28 5.55 9.12
CA ARG A 17 -4.85 5.38 8.87
C ARG A 17 -4.62 4.98 7.42
N ALA A 18 -3.64 5.62 6.80
CA ALA A 18 -3.16 5.23 5.50
C ALA A 18 -1.63 5.23 5.47
N ALA A 19 -1.04 4.25 4.77
CA ALA A 19 0.38 4.25 4.45
C ALA A 19 0.55 4.65 2.99
N MET A 20 1.51 5.53 2.73
CA MET A 20 1.94 5.85 1.38
C MET A 20 3.17 5.03 1.05
N VAL A 21 3.15 4.35 -0.10
CA VAL A 21 4.19 3.44 -0.54
C VAL A 21 4.67 3.87 -1.92
N SER A 22 5.98 3.91 -2.16
CA SER A 22 6.55 4.60 -3.32
C SER A 22 6.68 3.72 -4.55
N CYS A 23 6.66 2.39 -4.40
CA CYS A 23 6.76 1.46 -5.52
C CYS A 23 6.10 0.10 -5.27
N ALA A 24 5.96 -0.69 -6.35
CA ALA A 24 5.30 -1.99 -6.31
C ALA A 24 6.04 -3.03 -5.45
N TYR A 25 7.37 -2.94 -5.39
CA TYR A 25 8.19 -3.80 -4.54
C TYR A 25 7.94 -3.51 -3.07
N GLU A 26 7.98 -2.23 -2.67
CA GLU A 26 7.67 -1.82 -1.30
C GLU A 26 6.24 -2.18 -0.92
N LEU A 27 5.28 -2.08 -1.85
CA LEU A 27 3.90 -2.50 -1.59
C LEU A 27 3.86 -4.01 -1.32
N GLN A 28 4.51 -4.83 -2.15
CA GLN A 28 4.60 -6.27 -1.90
C GLN A 28 5.25 -6.57 -0.54
N HIS A 29 6.32 -5.87 -0.21
CA HIS A 29 7.01 -6.02 1.06
C HIS A 29 6.09 -5.65 2.23
N PHE A 30 5.49 -4.46 2.20
CA PHE A 30 4.55 -3.96 3.20
C PHE A 30 3.45 -4.98 3.49
N LEU A 31 2.81 -5.50 2.45
CA LEU A 31 1.74 -6.50 2.58
C LEU A 31 2.19 -7.83 3.21
N ASN A 32 3.48 -8.16 3.13
CA ASN A 32 4.02 -9.41 3.68
C ASN A 32 4.49 -9.27 5.13
N ILE A 33 4.87 -8.06 5.56
CA ILE A 33 5.46 -7.80 6.88
C ILE A 33 4.51 -7.11 7.85
N ALA A 34 3.45 -6.46 7.37
CA ALA A 34 2.54 -5.70 8.22
C ALA A 34 1.89 -6.60 9.28
N THR A 35 1.97 -6.18 10.54
CA THR A 35 1.36 -6.84 11.70
C THR A 35 0.41 -5.88 12.40
N ASP A 36 -0.56 -6.44 13.13
CA ASP A 36 -1.53 -5.72 13.95
C ASP A 36 -2.40 -4.72 13.16
N VAL A 37 -2.51 -4.99 11.87
CA VAL A 37 -3.24 -4.16 10.94
C VAL A 37 -4.02 -4.99 9.93
N GLU A 38 -5.24 -4.57 9.68
CA GLU A 38 -6.07 -5.03 8.58
C GLU A 38 -5.97 -4.02 7.43
N ILE A 39 -5.78 -4.54 6.22
CA ILE A 39 -5.65 -3.71 5.02
C ILE A 39 -6.98 -3.79 4.27
N SER A 40 -7.70 -2.67 4.23
CA SER A 40 -9.05 -2.61 3.64
C SER A 40 -9.04 -2.25 2.16
N GLY A 41 -7.98 -1.59 1.69
CA GLY A 41 -7.88 -1.15 0.30
C GLY A 41 -6.48 -0.72 -0.08
N VAL A 42 -6.18 -0.84 -1.37
CA VAL A 42 -4.98 -0.28 -1.97
C VAL A 42 -5.40 0.51 -3.20
N GLN A 43 -4.98 1.76 -3.27
CA GLN A 43 -5.22 2.65 -4.39
C GLN A 43 -3.88 3.05 -5.01
N MET A 44 -3.87 3.23 -6.33
CA MET A 44 -2.71 3.65 -7.08
C MET A 44 -2.88 5.11 -7.50
N MET A 45 -1.84 5.91 -7.27
CA MET A 45 -1.76 7.27 -7.81
C MET A 45 -1.20 7.20 -9.23
N CYS A 46 -2.07 7.46 -10.20
CA CYS A 46 -1.76 7.49 -11.62
C CYS A 46 -1.40 8.92 -12.05
N PRO A 47 -0.22 9.15 -12.64
CA PRO A 47 0.16 10.45 -13.15
C PRO A 47 -0.60 10.79 -14.45
N PRO A 48 -0.75 12.09 -14.79
CA PRO A 48 -1.37 12.57 -16.03
C PRO A 48 -0.79 11.97 -17.31
N THR A 49 0.49 11.59 -17.29
CA THR A 49 1.18 11.00 -18.44
C THR A 49 0.71 9.59 -18.78
N LEU A 50 0.03 8.93 -17.84
CA LEU A 50 -0.45 7.57 -17.98
C LEU A 50 -1.97 7.50 -17.95
N SER A 51 -2.65 8.39 -17.22
CA SER A 51 -4.10 8.45 -17.20
C SER A 51 -4.65 8.97 -18.54
N ARG A 52 -5.73 8.35 -19.04
CA ARG A 52 -6.41 8.82 -20.26
C ARG A 52 -7.05 10.20 -20.09
N SER A 53 -7.32 10.60 -18.85
CA SER A 53 -7.90 11.90 -18.52
C SER A 53 -6.88 13.05 -18.62
N GLY A 54 -5.58 12.75 -18.69
CA GLY A 54 -4.53 13.78 -18.63
C GLY A 54 -4.48 14.50 -17.28
N GLN A 55 -5.03 13.91 -16.23
CA GLN A 55 -5.06 14.44 -14.86
C GLN A 55 -4.56 13.40 -13.87
N TRP A 56 -4.15 13.82 -12.68
CA TRP A 56 -3.87 12.87 -11.60
C TRP A 56 -5.15 12.14 -11.22
N THR A 57 -5.08 10.81 -11.20
CA THR A 57 -6.21 9.95 -10.78
C THR A 57 -5.77 9.05 -9.64
N LEU A 58 -6.68 8.84 -8.69
CA LEU A 58 -6.51 7.86 -7.63
C LEU A 58 -7.46 6.71 -7.93
N GLU A 59 -6.90 5.54 -8.20
CA GLU A 59 -7.66 4.41 -8.72
C GLU A 59 -7.49 3.17 -7.85
N ASP A 60 -8.55 2.42 -7.65
CA ASP A 60 -8.47 1.19 -6.86
C ASP A 60 -7.59 0.16 -7.58
N LEU A 61 -6.54 -0.30 -6.90
CA LEU A 61 -5.63 -1.28 -7.44
C LEU A 61 -6.26 -2.68 -7.34
N ILE A 62 -6.35 -3.38 -8.47
CA ILE A 62 -6.90 -4.72 -8.55
C ILE A 62 -5.78 -5.77 -8.53
N GLN A 63 -4.74 -5.57 -9.32
CA GLN A 63 -3.65 -6.55 -9.46
C GLN A 63 -2.36 -5.90 -9.95
N ILE A 64 -1.23 -6.40 -9.46
CA ILE A 64 0.11 -6.12 -10.03
C ILE A 64 0.72 -7.44 -10.48
N THR A 65 1.11 -7.51 -11.74
CA THR A 65 1.77 -8.68 -12.32
C THR A 65 3.10 -8.26 -12.93
N CYS A 66 4.19 -8.87 -12.48
CA CYS A 66 5.49 -8.73 -13.10
C CYS A 66 5.67 -9.83 -14.14
N PHE A 67 6.19 -9.47 -15.30
CA PHE A 67 6.57 -10.36 -16.38
C PHE A 67 8.05 -10.23 -16.66
N GLU A 68 8.69 -11.37 -16.87
CA GLU A 68 10.12 -11.48 -17.19
C GLU A 68 10.25 -12.27 -18.50
N GLY A 69 11.03 -11.74 -19.45
CA GLY A 69 11.32 -12.42 -20.71
C GLY A 69 12.08 -13.71 -20.46
N LEU A 70 11.71 -14.80 -21.16
CA LEU A 70 12.41 -16.08 -21.01
C LEU A 70 13.73 -16.14 -21.79
N TYR A 71 13.82 -15.36 -22.86
CA TYR A 71 14.97 -15.33 -23.78
C TYR A 71 15.51 -13.91 -23.96
N THR A 72 14.95 -12.96 -23.21
CA THR A 72 15.32 -11.55 -23.20
C THR A 72 15.43 -11.10 -21.77
N ASP A 73 16.40 -10.24 -21.45
CA ASP A 73 16.52 -9.61 -20.13
C ASP A 73 15.49 -8.47 -19.93
N GLU A 74 14.46 -8.45 -20.78
CA GLU A 74 13.40 -7.46 -20.74
C GLU A 74 12.38 -7.84 -19.66
N THR A 75 11.90 -6.84 -18.94
CA THR A 75 10.84 -7.00 -17.94
C THR A 75 9.72 -6.01 -18.20
N ALA A 76 8.51 -6.36 -17.76
CA ALA A 76 7.39 -5.44 -17.72
C ALA A 76 6.52 -5.69 -16.49
N VAL A 77 6.04 -4.62 -15.88
CA VAL A 77 5.08 -4.67 -14.78
C VAL A 77 3.74 -4.14 -15.28
N VAL A 78 2.70 -4.93 -15.08
CA VAL A 78 1.33 -4.57 -15.45
C VAL A 78 0.52 -4.31 -14.18
N TYR A 79 -0.05 -3.11 -14.12
CA TYR A 79 -0.94 -2.64 -13.08
C TYR A 79 -2.36 -2.65 -13.63
N ARG A 80 -3.24 -3.43 -13.01
CA ARG A 80 -4.67 -3.41 -13.30
C ARG A 80 -5.37 -2.62 -12.20
N THR A 81 -6.10 -1.58 -12.57
CA THR A 81 -6.93 -0.79 -11.67
C THR A 81 -8.41 -0.98 -11.98
N SER A 82 -9.28 -0.31 -11.23
CA SER A 82 -10.71 -0.24 -11.51
C SER A 82 -11.03 0.55 -12.79
N GLN A 83 -10.12 1.39 -13.27
CA GLN A 83 -10.36 2.25 -14.44
C GLN A 83 -9.61 1.78 -15.69
N ASP A 84 -8.35 1.31 -15.56
CA ASP A 84 -7.53 0.98 -16.72
C ASP A 84 -6.46 -0.09 -16.41
N VAL A 85 -5.65 -0.39 -17.42
CA VAL A 85 -4.49 -1.27 -17.33
C VAL A 85 -3.25 -0.53 -17.82
N TYR A 86 -2.24 -0.45 -16.96
CA TYR A 86 -0.99 0.24 -17.25
C TYR A 86 0.15 -0.77 -17.35
N LYS A 87 0.90 -0.75 -18.46
CA LYS A 87 2.14 -1.50 -18.63
C LYS A 87 3.32 -0.54 -18.48
N ILE A 88 4.27 -0.91 -17.64
CA ILE A 88 5.56 -0.22 -17.51
C ILE A 88 6.67 -1.21 -17.88
N GLY A 89 7.59 -0.82 -18.75
CA GLY A 89 8.71 -1.64 -19.22
C GLY A 89 8.58 -2.10 -20.66
N GLU A 90 9.70 -2.53 -21.22
CA GLU A 90 9.85 -2.75 -22.66
C GLU A 90 9.39 -4.14 -23.11
N LEU A 91 9.34 -5.13 -22.21
CA LEU A 91 9.04 -6.52 -22.57
C LEU A 91 7.77 -6.63 -23.41
N ASP A 92 7.89 -7.23 -24.58
CA ASP A 92 6.73 -7.58 -25.39
C ASP A 92 5.97 -8.74 -24.75
N LEU A 93 4.77 -8.43 -24.24
CA LEU A 93 3.89 -9.39 -23.58
C LEU A 93 3.33 -10.45 -24.52
N ARG A 94 3.58 -10.40 -25.83
CA ARG A 94 3.21 -11.47 -26.79
C ARG A 94 4.28 -12.56 -26.87
N LYS A 95 5.52 -12.27 -26.49
CA LYS A 95 6.63 -13.22 -26.49
C LYS A 95 6.53 -14.19 -25.30
N LYS A 96 7.33 -15.25 -25.37
CA LYS A 96 7.51 -16.23 -24.28
C LYS A 96 8.09 -15.52 -23.05
N LYS A 97 7.40 -15.67 -21.91
CA LYS A 97 7.68 -14.97 -20.66
C LYS A 97 7.20 -15.79 -19.46
N THR A 98 7.77 -15.52 -18.30
CA THR A 98 7.23 -15.94 -17.00
C THR A 98 6.40 -14.81 -16.41
N SER A 99 5.54 -15.12 -15.44
CA SER A 99 4.76 -14.11 -14.73
C SER A 99 4.69 -14.41 -13.25
N ARG A 100 4.71 -13.35 -12.44
CA ARG A 100 4.54 -13.41 -10.99
C ARG A 100 3.57 -12.34 -10.55
N VAL A 101 2.51 -12.74 -9.85
CA VAL A 101 1.56 -11.82 -9.24
C VAL A 101 2.16 -11.27 -7.95
N TRP A 102 2.51 -9.98 -7.93
CA TRP A 102 3.06 -9.31 -6.75
C TRP A 102 1.95 -8.86 -5.80
N PHE A 103 0.81 -8.45 -6.37
CA PHE A 103 -0.36 -7.99 -5.64
C PHE A 103 -1.65 -8.48 -6.29
N SER A 104 -2.66 -8.83 -5.49
CA SER A 104 -4.05 -8.89 -5.94
C SER A 104 -4.99 -8.45 -4.82
N LYS A 105 -6.04 -7.70 -5.17
CA LYS A 105 -7.07 -7.26 -4.22
C LYS A 105 -7.71 -8.44 -3.49
N LYS A 106 -7.99 -9.52 -4.22
CA LYS A 106 -8.49 -10.79 -3.64
C LYS A 106 -7.55 -11.38 -2.58
N ARG A 107 -6.22 -11.24 -2.74
CA ARG A 107 -5.28 -11.74 -1.73
C ARG A 107 -5.38 -10.92 -0.44
N VAL A 108 -5.60 -9.61 -0.57
CA VAL A 108 -5.81 -8.72 0.58
C VAL A 108 -7.15 -9.00 1.26
N GLU A 109 -8.24 -9.10 0.49
CA GLU A 109 -9.58 -9.40 1.01
C GLU A 109 -9.66 -10.73 1.75
N ASN A 110 -8.90 -11.73 1.30
CA ASN A 110 -8.82 -13.05 1.95
C ASN A 110 -7.73 -13.12 3.03
N HIS A 111 -6.89 -12.10 3.17
CA HIS A 111 -5.78 -12.12 4.12
C HIS A 111 -6.32 -11.97 5.55
N ARG A 112 -5.82 -12.82 6.46
CA ARG A 112 -6.06 -12.64 7.89
C ARG A 112 -4.90 -11.84 8.50
N PRO A 113 -5.17 -10.72 9.19
CA PRO A 113 -4.15 -9.93 9.85
C PRO A 113 -3.26 -10.80 10.73
N ARG A 114 -1.95 -10.60 10.65
CA ARG A 114 -1.02 -11.17 11.62
C ARG A 114 -1.12 -10.39 12.92
N ILE A 115 -1.58 -11.04 13.97
CA ILE A 115 -1.62 -10.47 15.31
C ILE A 115 -0.27 -10.79 15.96
N SER A 116 0.47 -9.77 16.39
CA SER A 116 1.70 -9.98 17.17
C SER A 116 1.36 -10.55 18.54
N GLU A 117 2.27 -11.34 19.11
CA GLU A 117 2.16 -11.70 20.53
C GLU A 117 2.16 -10.42 21.36
N SER A 118 1.28 -10.38 22.36
CA SER A 118 0.83 -9.18 23.05
C SER A 118 1.94 -8.15 23.28
N PRO A 119 1.75 -6.88 22.89
CA PRO A 119 2.64 -5.84 23.34
C PRO A 119 2.63 -5.78 24.88
N PRO A 120 3.76 -5.49 25.54
CA PRO A 120 3.77 -5.25 26.98
C PRO A 120 2.72 -4.20 27.31
N LYS A 121 1.99 -4.40 28.42
CA LYS A 121 0.93 -3.51 28.90
C LYS A 121 1.37 -2.05 28.71
N PRO A 122 0.55 -1.19 28.09
CA PRO A 122 0.90 0.21 27.96
C PRO A 122 1.17 0.77 29.36
N ASP A 123 2.39 1.24 29.55
CA ASP A 123 2.77 1.99 30.74
C ASP A 123 1.86 3.23 30.82
N PRO A 124 1.16 3.51 31.94
CA PRO A 124 0.26 4.66 32.07
C PRO A 124 0.93 6.04 31.96
N HIS A 125 2.18 6.11 31.52
CA HIS A 125 2.98 7.31 31.47
C HIS A 125 2.74 8.12 30.18
N ARG A 126 1.74 9.00 30.30
CA ARG A 126 1.67 10.37 29.74
C ARG A 126 1.96 10.51 28.25
N MET A 127 0.89 10.73 27.48
CA MET A 127 0.99 11.55 26.28
C MET A 127 1.49 12.94 26.68
N TYR A 128 2.54 13.45 26.03
CA TYR A 128 2.93 14.84 26.17
C TYR A 128 1.80 15.70 25.58
N ALA A 129 1.21 16.56 26.42
CA ALA A 129 0.30 17.58 25.95
C ALA A 129 1.02 18.49 24.94
N PRO A 130 0.32 19.07 23.95
CA PRO A 130 0.94 19.98 23.00
C PRO A 130 1.62 21.14 23.72
N LEU A 131 2.87 21.43 23.35
CA LEU A 131 3.72 22.45 24.00
C LEU A 131 3.13 23.88 24.02
N TYR A 132 2.04 24.12 23.28
CA TYR A 132 1.34 25.40 23.23
C TYR A 132 0.21 25.54 24.25
N MET A 133 -0.19 24.48 24.95
CA MET A 133 -1.08 24.59 26.11
C MET A 133 -0.26 24.90 27.36
N LYS A 134 0.11 26.17 27.54
CA LYS A 134 0.47 26.68 28.88
C LYS A 134 -0.79 26.63 29.73
N SER A 135 -0.85 25.74 30.72
CA SER A 135 -1.85 25.83 31.78
C SER A 135 -1.51 27.03 32.68
N GLU A 136 -2.42 28.00 32.79
CA GLU A 136 -2.32 29.18 33.67
C GLU A 136 -2.43 28.85 35.17
N SER A 137 -1.85 27.75 35.62
CA SER A 137 -1.94 27.29 37.02
C SER A 137 -0.58 27.19 37.73
N ALA A 138 0.39 27.98 37.30
CA ALA A 138 1.69 28.13 37.98
C ALA A 138 1.96 29.59 38.35
N LEU A 139 1.01 30.24 39.05
CA LEU A 139 1.21 31.49 39.78
C LEU A 139 0.36 31.43 41.06
N LYS A 140 0.90 30.76 42.07
CA LYS A 140 0.63 31.03 43.49
C LYS A 140 1.93 30.84 44.26
#